data_AF-A0A7X3TYU2-F1
#
_entry.id   AF-A0A7X3TYU2-F1
#
_cell.length_a   1.000
_cell.length_b   1.000
_cell.length_c   1.000
_cell.angle_alpha   90.00
_cell.angle_beta   90.00
_cell.angle_gamma   90.00
#
_symmetry.space_group_name_H-M   'P 1'
#
loop_
_entity.id
_entity.type
_entity.pdbx_description
1 polymer ?
#
loop_
_entity_poly.entity_id
_entity_poly.type
_entity_poly.pdbx_seq_one_letter_code
_entity_poly.pdbx_strand_id
1 'polypeptide(L)'
;MAIGSRAFAVLAALVTLSLAAPVYAGGNQDGPTYYRDVLPIMQAHCQGCHRPSGQNLTGLIAPMSFMDYQETRPWARAIASKVQAREMPPWFASAPKGVFSNERGLTDDEIDTLASWVEAGAPGGDRADAPPARDWTNGTNDGWMHGTPDFVVKMPRPYLVEDDVYDLNISFYTRLSEADLPEDVWVRGTELWVGDNRITHHMCVWVYPPDEQVRADGSRVEDGAAVEGEGATSDVDGSIRLSCAAQGSESGMLPDGYGIPIEKGSLIGFHMHYYKEPGPGTAVTSQAEIGFFVSREPAQFAVRTEEIFNRGFQIPPNHPRFRVGSSRVLEH
;
A
#
# COMPACT_ATOMS: atom_id res chain seq x y z
N MET A 1 -40.62 -94.89 15.81
CA MET A 1 -41.14 -93.86 14.88
C MET A 1 -41.67 -92.71 15.73
N ALA A 2 -40.86 -91.68 15.95
CA ALA A 2 -41.25 -90.46 16.64
C ALA A 2 -40.30 -89.35 16.18
N ILE A 3 -40.86 -88.36 15.50
CA ILE A 3 -40.17 -87.21 14.89
C ILE A 3 -40.06 -86.14 15.97
N GLY A 4 -38.84 -85.73 16.31
CA GLY A 4 -38.55 -84.64 17.25
C GLY A 4 -38.02 -83.42 16.53
N SER A 5 -38.84 -82.37 16.48
CA SER A 5 -38.62 -81.10 15.80
C SER A 5 -37.48 -80.29 16.43
N ARG A 6 -36.57 -79.76 15.61
CA ARG A 6 -35.52 -78.81 16.03
C ARG A 6 -36.08 -77.39 15.99
N ALA A 7 -36.17 -76.74 17.15
CA ALA A 7 -36.41 -75.30 17.25
C ALA A 7 -35.07 -74.55 17.15
N PHE A 8 -34.92 -73.69 16.15
CA PHE A 8 -33.82 -72.71 16.06
C PHE A 8 -34.25 -71.44 16.78
N ALA A 9 -33.58 -71.10 17.89
CA ALA A 9 -33.68 -69.79 18.51
C ALA A 9 -32.66 -68.86 17.86
N VAL A 10 -33.13 -67.81 17.17
CA VAL A 10 -32.29 -66.72 16.65
C VAL A 10 -32.28 -65.60 17.70
N LEU A 11 -31.16 -65.41 18.38
CA LEU A 11 -30.92 -64.22 19.20
C LEU A 11 -30.59 -63.04 18.29
N ALA A 12 -31.43 -62.01 18.29
CA ALA A 12 -31.13 -60.73 17.66
C ALA A 12 -30.26 -59.89 18.61
N ALA A 13 -29.03 -59.59 18.21
CA ALA A 13 -28.15 -58.66 18.93
C ALA A 13 -28.50 -57.21 18.51
N LEU A 14 -29.03 -56.44 19.45
CA LEU A 14 -29.22 -54.99 19.31
C LEU A 14 -27.86 -54.28 19.42
N VAL A 15 -27.35 -53.80 18.29
CA VAL A 15 -26.21 -52.87 18.24
C VAL A 15 -26.74 -51.46 18.50
N THR A 16 -26.51 -50.93 19.69
CA THR A 16 -26.78 -49.51 20.00
C THR A 16 -25.69 -48.64 19.41
N LEU A 17 -25.99 -47.97 18.29
CA LEU A 17 -25.13 -46.96 17.67
C LEU A 17 -25.21 -45.67 18.49
N SER A 18 -24.21 -45.42 19.34
CA SER A 18 -24.10 -44.16 20.09
C SER A 18 -23.72 -43.03 19.13
N LEU A 19 -24.70 -42.19 18.78
CA LEU A 19 -24.47 -40.90 18.12
C LEU A 19 -23.74 -39.97 19.12
N ALA A 20 -22.42 -39.89 19.02
CA ALA A 20 -21.67 -38.81 19.65
C ALA A 20 -22.00 -37.51 18.91
N ALA A 21 -22.77 -36.64 19.54
CA ALA A 21 -22.92 -35.26 19.08
C ALA A 21 -21.53 -34.60 19.10
N PRO A 22 -21.17 -33.80 18.07
CA PRO A 22 -19.97 -32.99 18.15
C PRO A 22 -20.15 -32.01 19.31
N VAL A 23 -19.35 -32.21 20.36
CA VAL A 23 -19.18 -31.22 21.42
C VAL A 23 -18.46 -30.04 20.78
N TYR A 24 -19.20 -28.98 20.46
CA TYR A 24 -18.58 -27.67 20.33
C TYR A 24 -18.05 -27.31 21.70
N ALA A 25 -16.74 -27.46 21.89
CA ALA A 25 -16.07 -26.98 23.09
C ALA A 25 -16.41 -25.49 23.24
N GLY A 26 -17.16 -25.15 24.28
CA GLY A 26 -17.32 -23.77 24.73
C GLY A 26 -15.93 -23.22 25.01
N GLY A 27 -15.59 -22.10 24.38
CA GLY A 27 -14.27 -21.47 24.46
C GLY A 27 -13.86 -21.25 25.91
N ASN A 28 -12.62 -21.62 26.21
CA ASN A 28 -11.97 -21.37 27.49
C ASN A 28 -12.01 -19.84 27.76
N GLN A 29 -12.60 -19.42 28.88
CA GLN A 29 -12.81 -18.00 29.23
C GLN A 29 -11.56 -17.31 29.80
N ASP A 30 -10.45 -18.05 30.01
CA ASP A 30 -9.24 -17.55 30.64
C ASP A 30 -8.18 -17.02 29.64
N GLY A 31 -8.50 -16.95 28.34
CA GLY A 31 -7.58 -16.52 27.28
C GLY A 31 -8.04 -15.29 26.49
N PRO A 32 -7.19 -14.77 25.58
CA PRO A 32 -7.56 -13.65 24.72
C PRO A 32 -8.69 -14.03 23.76
N THR A 33 -9.56 -13.07 23.45
CA THR A 33 -10.72 -13.23 22.55
C THR A 33 -10.68 -12.23 21.41
N TYR A 34 -11.40 -12.55 20.32
CA TYR A 34 -11.36 -11.71 19.13
C TYR A 34 -11.82 -10.28 19.41
N TYR A 35 -13.03 -10.11 19.95
CA TYR A 35 -13.62 -8.77 20.09
C TYR A 35 -12.89 -7.90 21.12
N ARG A 36 -12.44 -8.48 22.23
CA ARG A 36 -11.79 -7.74 23.32
C ARG A 36 -10.32 -7.42 23.02
N ASP A 37 -9.56 -8.42 22.57
CA ASP A 37 -8.09 -8.36 22.59
C ASP A 37 -7.47 -8.28 21.18
N VAL A 38 -8.06 -8.97 20.19
CA VAL A 38 -7.50 -9.06 18.83
C VAL A 38 -7.99 -7.95 17.91
N LEU A 39 -9.27 -7.59 17.99
CA LEU A 39 -9.88 -6.58 17.14
C LEU A 39 -9.19 -5.21 17.26
N PRO A 40 -8.77 -4.72 18.44
CA PRO A 40 -7.96 -3.51 18.54
C PRO A 40 -6.66 -3.59 17.72
N ILE A 41 -5.95 -4.72 17.76
CA ILE A 41 -4.71 -4.97 17.01
C ILE A 41 -5.02 -4.98 15.50
N MET A 42 -6.10 -5.66 15.10
CA MET A 42 -6.54 -5.69 13.70
C MET A 42 -6.85 -4.28 13.19
N GLN A 43 -7.60 -3.47 13.94
CA GLN A 43 -7.94 -2.09 13.55
C GLN A 43 -6.71 -1.17 13.46
N ALA A 44 -5.74 -1.36 14.35
CA ALA A 44 -4.53 -0.54 14.39
C ALA A 44 -3.57 -0.86 13.24
N HIS A 45 -3.32 -2.16 13.00
CA HIS A 45 -2.17 -2.61 12.21
C HIS A 45 -2.52 -3.35 10.92
N CYS A 46 -3.71 -3.96 10.84
CA CYS A 46 -4.02 -4.90 9.75
C CYS A 46 -5.10 -4.36 8.80
N GLN A 47 -6.17 -3.79 9.33
CA GLN A 47 -7.34 -3.37 8.56
C GLN A 47 -7.07 -2.19 7.61
N GLY A 48 -5.93 -1.51 7.75
CA GLY A 48 -5.47 -0.55 6.74
C GLY A 48 -5.37 -1.20 5.36
N CYS A 49 -4.73 -2.37 5.28
CA CYS A 49 -4.57 -3.13 4.02
C CYS A 49 -5.62 -4.24 3.86
N HIS A 50 -6.06 -4.85 4.96
CA HIS A 50 -6.99 -5.97 5.01
C HIS A 50 -8.45 -5.54 5.16
N ARG A 51 -8.89 -4.61 4.31
CA ARG A 51 -10.29 -4.20 4.18
C ARG A 51 -10.68 -4.20 2.69
N PRO A 52 -11.97 -4.30 2.34
CA PRO A 52 -12.42 -4.44 0.95
C PRO A 52 -11.85 -3.40 -0.02
N SER A 53 -11.73 -2.14 0.39
CA SER A 53 -11.16 -1.07 -0.43
C SER A 53 -9.65 -0.90 -0.30
N GLY A 54 -9.01 -1.49 0.72
CA GLY A 54 -7.64 -1.18 1.13
C GLY A 54 -7.43 0.31 1.45
N GLN A 55 -6.28 0.66 2.01
CA GLN A 55 -5.76 2.02 1.98
C GLN A 55 -5.11 2.24 0.62
N ASN A 56 -5.14 3.47 0.13
CA ASN A 56 -4.40 3.84 -1.06
C ASN A 56 -2.89 3.92 -0.77
N LEU A 57 -2.27 2.78 -0.49
CA LEU A 57 -0.81 2.60 -0.37
C LEU A 57 -0.21 2.28 -1.73
N THR A 58 -0.67 3.03 -2.74
CA THR A 58 -0.19 2.90 -4.11
C THR A 58 -0.39 1.46 -4.61
N GLY A 59 -1.60 0.95 -4.43
CA GLY A 59 -2.00 -0.31 -5.02
C GLY A 59 -1.88 -1.56 -4.15
N LEU A 60 -1.45 -1.47 -2.89
CA LEU A 60 -1.53 -2.62 -1.98
C LEU A 60 -2.96 -2.80 -1.44
N ILE A 61 -3.62 -3.85 -1.92
CA ILE A 61 -4.86 -4.35 -1.32
C ILE A 61 -4.60 -5.80 -0.93
N ALA A 62 -4.83 -6.14 0.34
CA ALA A 62 -4.66 -7.52 0.77
C ALA A 62 -5.82 -8.39 0.22
N PRO A 63 -5.55 -9.63 -0.21
CA PRO A 63 -6.55 -10.48 -0.86
C PRO A 63 -7.61 -11.05 0.10
N MET A 64 -7.52 -10.73 1.39
CA MET A 64 -8.44 -11.14 2.43
C MET A 64 -8.78 -9.97 3.35
N SER A 65 -10.04 -9.93 3.78
CA SER A 65 -10.56 -8.94 4.73
C SER A 65 -10.39 -9.43 6.17
N PHE A 66 -10.06 -8.50 7.06
CA PHE A 66 -10.04 -8.68 8.53
C PHE A 66 -10.99 -7.69 9.22
N MET A 67 -12.09 -7.34 8.55
CA MET A 67 -13.05 -6.36 9.07
C MET A 67 -13.95 -6.95 10.17
N ASP A 68 -14.17 -8.26 10.17
CA ASP A 68 -14.93 -8.95 11.22
C ASP A 68 -14.33 -10.31 11.61
N TYR A 69 -14.92 -10.92 12.64
CA TYR A 69 -14.46 -12.20 13.19
C TYR A 69 -14.58 -13.35 12.17
N GLN A 70 -15.66 -13.37 11.40
CA GLN A 70 -15.96 -14.43 10.43
C GLN A 70 -14.96 -14.41 9.28
N GLU A 71 -14.57 -13.22 8.84
CA GLU A 71 -13.54 -13.02 7.82
C GLU A 71 -12.13 -13.27 8.37
N THR A 72 -11.85 -12.92 9.62
CA THR A 72 -10.51 -13.05 10.22
C THR A 72 -10.18 -14.49 10.66
N ARG A 73 -11.14 -15.18 11.29
CA ARG A 73 -10.93 -16.51 11.90
C ARG A 73 -10.31 -17.56 10.95
N PRO A 74 -10.70 -17.67 9.66
CA PRO A 74 -10.08 -18.62 8.73
C PRO A 74 -8.56 -18.42 8.57
N TRP A 75 -8.06 -17.20 8.77
CA TRP A 75 -6.67 -16.82 8.60
C TRP A 75 -5.87 -16.84 9.91
N ALA A 76 -6.48 -17.19 11.04
CA ALA A 76 -5.88 -17.05 12.37
C ALA A 76 -4.47 -17.68 12.46
N ARG A 77 -4.28 -18.91 11.94
CA ARG A 77 -2.95 -19.58 11.92
C ARG A 77 -1.94 -18.85 11.04
N ALA A 78 -2.37 -18.33 9.89
CA ALA A 78 -1.50 -17.58 8.99
C ALA A 78 -1.09 -16.25 9.64
N ILE A 79 -2.03 -15.56 10.29
CA ILE A 79 -1.77 -14.33 11.05
C ILE A 79 -0.67 -14.60 12.08
N ALA A 80 -0.85 -15.56 12.99
CA ALA A 80 0.16 -15.89 14.00
C ALA A 80 1.54 -16.18 13.40
N SER A 81 1.59 -17.02 12.36
CA SER A 81 2.85 -17.34 11.68
C SER A 81 3.54 -16.10 11.09
N LYS A 82 2.79 -15.18 10.48
CA LYS A 82 3.35 -13.99 9.81
C LYS A 82 3.78 -12.91 10.79
N VAL A 83 3.04 -12.71 11.88
CA VAL A 83 3.41 -11.72 12.91
C VAL A 83 4.58 -12.21 13.75
N GLN A 84 4.67 -13.51 14.07
CA GLN A 84 5.82 -14.11 14.76
C GLN A 84 7.11 -14.01 13.92
N ALA A 85 6.99 -14.17 12.60
CA ALA A 85 8.10 -13.97 11.68
C ALA A 85 8.44 -12.49 11.43
N ARG A 86 7.64 -11.55 11.98
CA ARG A 86 7.70 -10.10 11.71
C ARG A 86 7.65 -9.75 10.22
N GLU A 87 6.96 -10.58 9.45
CA GLU A 87 6.68 -10.31 8.04
C GLU A 87 5.47 -9.38 7.88
N MET A 88 4.62 -9.30 8.91
CA MET A 88 3.41 -8.48 8.95
C MET A 88 3.30 -7.67 10.26
N PRO A 89 2.87 -6.40 10.17
CA PRO A 89 2.75 -5.61 8.94
C PRO A 89 4.11 -5.45 8.23
N PRO A 90 4.13 -5.29 6.89
CA PRO A 90 5.39 -5.22 6.15
C PRO A 90 6.22 -4.02 6.62
N TRP A 91 7.42 -4.29 7.14
CA TRP A 91 8.37 -3.27 7.60
C TRP A 91 9.80 -3.72 7.36
N PHE A 92 10.51 -3.03 6.45
CA PHE A 92 11.83 -3.46 5.99
C PHE A 92 12.99 -2.89 6.82
N ALA A 93 12.73 -2.01 7.79
CA ALA A 93 13.78 -1.46 8.64
C ALA A 93 14.12 -2.43 9.78
N SER A 94 15.41 -2.63 10.04
CA SER A 94 15.90 -3.45 11.15
C SER A 94 16.07 -2.61 12.43
N ALA A 95 15.85 -3.23 13.59
CA ALA A 95 16.02 -2.58 14.90
C ALA A 95 17.44 -2.75 15.49
N PRO A 96 17.99 -1.77 16.24
CA PRO A 96 17.68 -0.34 16.24
C PRO A 96 18.83 0.46 15.56
N LYS A 97 18.67 1.67 15.01
CA LYS A 97 18.13 2.86 15.67
C LYS A 97 17.59 3.90 14.68
N GLY A 98 16.37 4.28 14.98
CA GLY A 98 15.59 5.42 14.53
C GLY A 98 14.18 5.11 15.00
N VAL A 99 13.59 5.93 15.88
CA VAL A 99 12.15 5.84 16.13
C VAL A 99 11.52 6.51 14.92
N PHE A 100 10.94 5.70 14.03
CA PHE A 100 10.27 6.24 12.86
C PHE A 100 8.88 6.71 13.31
N SER A 101 8.51 7.93 12.94
CA SER A 101 7.17 8.45 13.23
C SER A 101 6.05 7.64 12.57
N ASN A 102 6.39 6.81 11.58
CA ASN A 102 5.50 5.94 10.81
C ASN A 102 5.87 4.44 10.92
N GLU A 103 6.46 4.02 12.04
CA GLU A 103 6.73 2.60 12.30
C GLU A 103 5.42 1.78 12.32
N ARG A 104 5.40 0.66 11.60
CA ARG A 104 4.21 -0.21 11.47
C ARG A 104 4.36 -1.57 12.18
N GLY A 105 5.42 -1.75 12.95
CA GLY A 105 5.68 -3.01 13.64
C GLY A 105 4.67 -3.28 14.76
N LEU A 106 4.46 -4.56 15.05
CA LEU A 106 3.76 -5.00 16.26
C LEU A 106 4.74 -5.07 17.43
N THR A 107 4.26 -4.71 18.61
CA THR A 107 4.95 -4.97 19.88
C THR A 107 4.96 -6.47 20.20
N ASP A 108 5.88 -6.89 21.07
CA ASP A 108 5.97 -8.29 21.50
C ASP A 108 4.67 -8.75 22.17
N ASP A 109 4.06 -7.89 23.00
CA ASP A 109 2.78 -8.17 23.67
C ASP A 109 1.61 -8.34 22.66
N GLU A 110 1.58 -7.54 21.59
CA GLU A 110 0.58 -7.70 20.52
C GLU A 110 0.78 -9.01 19.75
N ILE A 111 2.03 -9.38 19.45
CA ILE A 111 2.37 -10.66 18.80
C ILE A 111 1.93 -11.83 19.69
N ASP A 112 2.25 -11.77 20.99
CA ASP A 112 1.91 -12.81 21.96
C ASP A 112 0.40 -12.93 22.17
N THR A 113 -0.34 -11.81 22.13
CA THR A 113 -1.80 -11.79 22.18
C THR A 113 -2.39 -12.54 20.98
N LEU A 114 -1.90 -12.25 19.77
CA LEU A 114 -2.36 -12.92 18.55
C LEU A 114 -2.02 -14.41 18.56
N ALA A 115 -0.81 -14.78 18.99
CA ALA A 115 -0.38 -16.18 19.09
C ALA A 115 -1.24 -16.95 20.11
N SER A 116 -1.42 -16.40 21.30
CA SER A 116 -2.20 -17.01 22.37
C SER A 116 -3.68 -17.18 21.99
N TRP A 117 -4.26 -16.21 21.26
CA TRP A 117 -5.62 -16.32 20.74
C TRP A 117 -5.76 -17.50 19.77
N VAL A 118 -4.79 -17.69 18.88
CA VAL A 118 -4.76 -18.81 17.93
C VAL A 118 -4.61 -20.14 18.65
N GLU A 119 -3.71 -20.23 19.64
CA GLU A 119 -3.51 -21.43 20.46
C GLU A 119 -4.77 -21.83 21.23
N ALA A 120 -5.53 -20.84 21.72
CA ALA A 120 -6.82 -21.05 22.38
C ALA A 120 -7.96 -21.46 21.42
N GLY A 121 -7.69 -21.64 20.12
CA GLY A 121 -8.67 -22.04 19.11
C GLY A 121 -9.40 -20.87 18.44
N ALA A 122 -8.83 -19.66 18.53
CA ALA A 122 -9.36 -18.41 17.99
C ALA A 122 -10.79 -18.09 18.47
N PRO A 123 -11.05 -18.03 19.80
CA PRO A 123 -12.39 -17.76 20.32
C PRO A 123 -12.87 -16.34 19.95
N GLY A 124 -14.15 -16.22 19.60
CA GLY A 124 -14.77 -14.93 19.25
C GLY A 124 -14.90 -13.98 20.45
N GLY A 125 -15.26 -14.50 21.62
CA GLY A 125 -15.64 -13.67 22.78
C GLY A 125 -17.03 -13.05 22.64
N ASP A 126 -17.36 -12.08 23.50
CA ASP A 126 -18.60 -11.31 23.42
C ASP A 126 -18.42 -10.12 22.46
N ARG A 127 -19.38 -9.93 21.56
CA ARG A 127 -19.40 -8.78 20.65
C ARG A 127 -19.58 -7.45 21.39
N ALA A 128 -20.15 -7.47 22.59
CA ALA A 128 -20.26 -6.29 23.45
C ALA A 128 -18.91 -5.73 23.91
N ASP A 129 -17.86 -6.55 23.89
CA ASP A 129 -16.49 -6.15 24.25
C ASP A 129 -15.74 -5.48 23.07
N ALA A 130 -16.35 -5.42 21.89
CA ALA A 130 -15.70 -4.86 20.70
C ALA A 130 -15.46 -3.35 20.85
N PRO A 131 -14.25 -2.83 20.51
CA PRO A 131 -14.06 -1.40 20.35
C PRO A 131 -14.97 -0.86 19.24
N PRO A 132 -15.28 0.45 19.25
CA PRO A 132 -15.93 1.09 18.11
C PRO A 132 -15.19 0.77 16.81
N ALA A 133 -15.93 0.58 15.72
CA ALA A 133 -15.31 0.41 14.42
C ALA A 133 -14.51 1.66 14.05
N ARG A 134 -13.30 1.48 13.55
CA ARG A 134 -12.48 2.59 13.05
C ARG A 134 -13.19 3.25 11.87
N ASP A 135 -13.27 4.58 11.93
CA ASP A 135 -13.73 5.36 10.78
C ASP A 135 -12.59 5.47 9.76
N TRP A 136 -12.88 5.00 8.56
CA TRP A 136 -11.95 4.99 7.45
C TRP A 136 -12.33 6.13 6.53
N THR A 137 -11.72 7.29 6.76
CA THR A 137 -11.99 8.55 6.04
C THR A 137 -11.90 8.43 4.52
N ASN A 138 -11.17 7.45 3.96
CA ASN A 138 -11.16 7.17 2.53
C ASN A 138 -12.56 6.86 1.96
N GLY A 139 -13.46 6.25 2.75
CA GLY A 139 -14.83 5.96 2.31
C GLY A 139 -15.69 7.22 2.09
N THR A 140 -15.30 8.33 2.72
CA THR A 140 -15.96 9.65 2.61
C THR A 140 -15.17 10.64 1.75
N ASN A 141 -13.90 10.35 1.47
CA ASN A 141 -12.99 11.18 0.67
C ASN A 141 -12.66 10.54 -0.70
N ASP A 142 -13.59 9.83 -1.32
CA ASP A 142 -13.40 9.19 -2.65
C ASP A 142 -12.15 8.29 -2.76
N GLY A 143 -11.67 7.71 -1.66
CA GLY A 143 -10.50 6.84 -1.61
C GLY A 143 -9.20 7.50 -1.12
N TRP A 144 -9.12 8.84 -1.05
CA TRP A 144 -7.94 9.58 -0.62
C TRP A 144 -7.67 9.45 0.89
N MET A 145 -6.41 9.20 1.28
CA MET A 145 -6.00 8.97 2.67
C MET A 145 -5.95 10.24 3.51
N HIS A 146 -5.54 11.37 2.90
CA HIS A 146 -5.30 12.62 3.64
C HIS A 146 -6.48 13.61 3.64
N GLY A 147 -7.64 13.21 3.10
CA GLY A 147 -8.77 14.11 2.86
C GLY A 147 -9.07 14.26 1.38
N THR A 148 -10.12 14.99 1.03
CA THR A 148 -10.34 15.44 -0.34
C THR A 148 -9.20 16.36 -0.78
N PRO A 149 -8.49 16.07 -1.89
CA PRO A 149 -7.50 16.97 -2.45
C PRO A 149 -8.14 18.30 -2.91
N ASP A 150 -7.39 19.40 -2.83
CA ASP A 150 -7.85 20.71 -3.32
C ASP A 150 -7.97 20.73 -4.85
N PHE A 151 -7.09 19.98 -5.53
CA PHE A 151 -7.22 19.68 -6.95
C PHE A 151 -6.54 18.34 -7.30
N VAL A 152 -6.96 17.74 -8.41
CA VAL A 152 -6.45 16.44 -8.90
C VAL A 152 -6.02 16.60 -10.35
N VAL A 153 -4.82 16.14 -10.65
CA VAL A 153 -4.26 16.14 -12.02
C VAL A 153 -4.11 14.70 -12.49
N LYS A 154 -4.50 14.43 -13.72
CA LYS A 154 -4.41 13.10 -14.32
C LYS A 154 -3.35 13.06 -15.42
N MET A 155 -2.87 11.86 -15.71
CA MET A 155 -2.28 11.58 -17.01
C MET A 155 -3.21 12.11 -18.12
N PRO A 156 -2.67 12.67 -19.22
CA PRO A 156 -3.46 13.40 -20.21
C PRO A 156 -4.48 12.50 -20.92
N ARG A 157 -4.23 11.19 -20.93
CA ARG A 157 -5.13 10.16 -21.45
C ARG A 157 -4.87 8.81 -20.79
N PRO A 158 -5.86 7.91 -20.76
CA PRO A 158 -5.61 6.50 -20.47
C PRO A 158 -4.59 5.92 -21.45
N TYR A 159 -3.73 5.04 -20.96
CA TYR A 159 -2.69 4.37 -21.74
C TYR A 159 -2.91 2.87 -21.74
N LEU A 160 -2.97 2.26 -22.92
CA LEU A 160 -3.05 0.81 -23.09
C LEU A 160 -1.64 0.24 -23.01
N VAL A 161 -1.38 -0.55 -21.98
CA VAL A 161 -0.18 -1.40 -21.89
C VAL A 161 -0.52 -2.70 -22.59
N GLU A 162 0.08 -2.93 -23.74
CA GLU A 162 -0.21 -4.07 -24.61
C GLU A 162 0.21 -5.41 -23.97
N ASP A 163 -0.32 -6.50 -24.53
CA ASP A 163 -0.15 -7.84 -23.95
C ASP A 163 1.28 -8.40 -24.09
N ASP A 164 2.09 -7.88 -25.01
CA ASP A 164 3.49 -8.23 -25.23
C ASP A 164 4.49 -7.45 -24.36
N VAL A 165 4.03 -6.40 -23.66
CA VAL A 165 4.88 -5.61 -22.75
C VAL A 165 5.23 -6.44 -21.50
N TYR A 166 6.54 -6.57 -21.27
CA TYR A 166 7.13 -7.13 -20.04
C TYR A 166 7.59 -6.03 -19.07
N ASP A 167 8.31 -5.04 -19.59
CA ASP A 167 8.90 -3.93 -18.85
C ASP A 167 8.86 -2.68 -19.74
N LEU A 168 8.27 -1.59 -19.24
CA LEU A 168 8.10 -0.34 -19.96
C LEU A 168 8.27 0.86 -19.04
N ASN A 169 9.23 1.72 -19.37
CA ASN A 169 9.37 3.06 -18.81
C ASN A 169 8.81 4.08 -19.79
N ILE A 170 7.83 4.87 -19.34
CA ILE A 170 7.17 5.88 -20.16
C ILE A 170 6.73 7.07 -19.32
N SER A 171 6.91 8.27 -19.86
CA SER A 171 6.54 9.52 -19.19
C SER A 171 5.40 10.22 -19.91
N PHE A 172 4.44 10.74 -19.16
CA PHE A 172 3.32 11.53 -19.68
C PHE A 172 3.31 12.92 -19.08
N TYR A 173 2.88 13.91 -19.85
CA TYR A 173 2.91 15.30 -19.42
C TYR A 173 1.53 15.95 -19.53
N THR A 174 1.14 16.65 -18.47
CA THR A 174 -0.12 17.39 -18.38
C THR A 174 0.14 18.78 -17.85
N ARG A 175 -0.27 19.82 -18.57
CA ARG A 175 -0.18 21.20 -18.10
C ARG A 175 -1.29 21.50 -17.11
N LEU A 176 -0.95 22.12 -15.99
CA LEU A 176 -1.93 22.67 -15.06
C LEU A 176 -2.71 23.78 -15.78
N SER A 177 -4.01 23.56 -15.96
CA SER A 177 -4.89 24.56 -16.54
C SER A 177 -5.19 25.66 -15.51
N GLU A 178 -5.73 26.79 -15.96
CA GLU A 178 -6.23 27.85 -15.08
C GLU A 178 -7.36 27.35 -14.15
N ALA A 179 -8.08 26.30 -14.57
CA ALA A 179 -9.12 25.67 -13.74
C ALA A 179 -8.51 24.77 -12.65
N ASP A 180 -7.37 24.12 -12.92
CA ASP A 180 -6.67 23.29 -11.93
C ASP A 180 -5.93 24.16 -10.92
N LEU A 181 -5.27 25.23 -11.40
CA LEU A 181 -4.43 26.09 -10.60
C LEU A 181 -4.48 27.55 -11.10
N PRO A 182 -5.40 28.38 -10.56
CA PRO A 182 -5.59 29.77 -11.02
C PRO A 182 -4.47 30.72 -10.56
N GLU A 183 -3.77 30.38 -9.48
CA GLU A 183 -2.69 31.17 -8.89
C GLU A 183 -1.59 30.27 -8.34
N ASP A 184 -0.41 30.83 -8.10
CA ASP A 184 0.71 30.08 -7.51
C ASP A 184 0.36 29.66 -6.09
N VAL A 185 0.66 28.41 -5.73
CA VAL A 185 0.33 27.84 -4.42
C VAL A 185 1.52 27.19 -3.74
N TRP A 186 1.41 27.06 -2.43
CA TRP A 186 2.27 26.18 -1.65
C TRP A 186 1.54 24.86 -1.40
N VAL A 187 2.12 23.75 -1.83
CA VAL A 187 1.58 22.41 -1.60
C VAL A 187 2.23 21.81 -0.36
N ARG A 188 1.40 21.35 0.58
CA ARG A 188 1.82 20.70 1.82
C ARG A 188 2.01 19.19 1.62
N GLY A 189 1.34 18.58 0.66
CA GLY A 189 1.57 17.18 0.33
C GLY A 189 0.84 16.77 -0.94
N THR A 190 1.18 15.57 -1.40
CA THR A 190 0.60 14.98 -2.60
C THR A 190 0.31 13.52 -2.36
N GLU A 191 -0.83 13.01 -2.84
CA GLU A 191 -1.15 11.59 -2.83
C GLU A 191 -1.20 11.06 -4.26
N LEU A 192 -0.63 9.88 -4.48
CA LEU A 192 -0.48 9.28 -5.80
C LEU A 192 -1.46 8.11 -5.98
N TRP A 193 -2.13 8.09 -7.13
CA TRP A 193 -2.93 6.99 -7.64
C TRP A 193 -2.28 6.48 -8.92
N VAL A 194 -1.76 5.25 -8.89
CA VAL A 194 -0.92 4.70 -9.97
C VAL A 194 -1.69 4.15 -11.17
N GLY A 195 -3.00 4.35 -11.22
CA GLY A 195 -3.88 3.67 -12.16
C GLY A 195 -3.97 2.18 -11.82
N ASP A 196 -3.71 1.30 -12.79
CA ASP A 196 -3.80 -0.14 -12.58
C ASP A 196 -2.60 -0.68 -11.77
N ASN A 197 -2.83 -0.86 -10.48
CA ASN A 197 -1.85 -1.36 -9.52
C ASN A 197 -1.33 -2.78 -9.77
N ARG A 198 -1.98 -3.56 -10.65
CA ARG A 198 -1.53 -4.92 -10.97
C ARG A 198 -0.28 -4.91 -11.84
N ILE A 199 -0.05 -3.81 -12.57
CA ILE A 199 1.04 -3.68 -13.54
C ILE A 199 1.97 -2.49 -13.27
N THR A 200 1.57 -1.50 -12.45
CA THR A 200 2.48 -0.41 -12.10
C THR A 200 3.50 -0.89 -11.07
N HIS A 201 4.77 -0.93 -11.47
CA HIS A 201 5.89 -1.24 -10.58
C HIS A 201 6.25 -0.04 -9.69
N HIS A 202 6.40 1.13 -10.31
CA HIS A 202 6.43 2.42 -9.60
C HIS A 202 5.98 3.57 -10.51
N MET A 203 5.61 4.67 -9.87
CA MET A 203 5.38 5.96 -10.50
C MET A 203 6.15 7.03 -9.73
N CYS A 204 6.73 7.99 -10.45
CA CYS A 204 7.24 9.20 -9.85
C CYS A 204 6.65 10.41 -10.56
N VAL A 205 6.41 11.50 -9.82
CA VAL A 205 5.82 12.72 -10.35
C VAL A 205 6.76 13.90 -10.16
N TRP A 206 6.98 14.62 -11.25
CA TRP A 206 7.69 15.90 -11.27
C TRP A 206 6.74 17.03 -11.60
N VAL A 207 7.06 18.21 -11.07
CA VAL A 207 6.55 19.48 -11.56
C VAL A 207 7.67 20.18 -12.33
N TYR A 208 7.31 20.78 -13.45
CA TYR A 208 8.19 21.58 -14.29
C TYR A 208 7.67 23.01 -14.35
N PRO A 209 8.54 24.02 -14.32
CA PRO A 209 8.14 25.42 -14.42
C PRO A 209 7.35 25.68 -15.73
N PRO A 210 6.53 26.76 -15.77
CA PRO A 210 5.64 27.06 -16.89
C PRO A 210 6.36 27.37 -18.21
N ASP A 211 7.63 27.80 -18.14
CA ASP A 211 8.48 28.24 -19.26
C ASP A 211 8.89 27.08 -20.19
N GLU A 212 9.55 27.38 -21.33
CA GLU A 212 9.99 26.37 -22.31
C GLU A 212 10.89 25.30 -21.65
N GLN A 213 10.33 24.09 -21.47
CA GLN A 213 11.02 22.96 -20.85
C GLN A 213 11.98 22.32 -21.86
N VAL A 214 13.19 22.85 -21.87
CA VAL A 214 14.30 22.33 -22.67
C VAL A 214 15.12 21.36 -21.82
N ARG A 215 15.28 20.14 -22.33
CA ARG A 215 16.14 19.10 -21.74
C ARG A 215 17.61 19.40 -21.97
N ALA A 216 18.49 18.68 -21.28
CA ALA A 216 19.92 18.80 -21.45
C ALA A 216 20.39 18.46 -22.88
N ASP A 217 19.63 17.63 -23.60
CA ASP A 217 19.89 17.27 -25.00
C ASP A 217 19.31 18.25 -26.04
N GLY A 218 18.62 19.31 -25.58
CA GLY A 218 18.00 20.34 -26.41
C GLY A 218 16.59 20.00 -26.91
N SER A 219 16.05 18.82 -26.60
CA SER A 219 14.66 18.47 -26.91
C SER A 219 13.69 19.15 -25.94
N ARG A 220 12.42 19.28 -26.36
CA ARG A 220 11.37 19.94 -25.57
C ARG A 220 10.41 18.94 -24.96
N VAL A 221 9.88 19.28 -23.79
CA VAL A 221 8.76 18.57 -23.16
C VAL A 221 7.47 19.29 -23.53
N GLU A 222 6.58 18.60 -24.25
CA GLU A 222 5.31 19.17 -24.71
C GLU A 222 4.14 18.65 -23.87
N ASP A 223 3.12 19.50 -23.70
CA ASP A 223 1.87 19.12 -23.04
C ASP A 223 1.15 18.01 -23.84
N GLY A 224 0.60 17.02 -23.14
CA GLY A 224 -0.04 15.86 -23.73
C GLY A 224 0.92 14.83 -24.36
N ALA A 225 2.24 15.06 -24.30
CA ALA A 225 3.22 14.14 -24.84
C ALA A 225 3.31 12.85 -24.02
N ALA A 226 3.71 11.77 -24.70
CA ALA A 226 4.08 10.49 -24.11
C ALA A 226 5.46 10.11 -24.66
N VAL A 227 6.43 9.87 -23.78
CA VAL A 227 7.85 9.64 -24.15
C VAL A 227 8.35 8.38 -23.47
N GLU A 228 8.71 7.37 -24.25
CA GLU A 228 9.33 6.14 -23.74
C GLU A 228 10.79 6.38 -23.34
N GLY A 229 11.24 5.67 -22.29
CA GLY A 229 12.61 5.72 -21.77
C GLY A 229 12.68 5.98 -20.26
N GLU A 230 13.75 5.48 -19.64
CA GLU A 230 14.06 5.74 -18.23
C GLU A 230 14.46 7.21 -18.03
N GLY A 231 13.82 7.89 -17.08
CA GLY A 231 14.27 9.19 -16.58
C GLY A 231 14.27 10.30 -17.63
N ALA A 232 13.41 10.22 -18.64
CA ALA A 232 13.46 11.12 -19.77
C ALA A 232 13.34 12.61 -19.42
N THR A 233 13.04 13.06 -18.19
CA THR A 233 12.86 14.50 -17.87
C THR A 233 13.39 15.00 -16.54
N SER A 234 14.14 14.20 -15.77
CA SER A 234 14.73 14.73 -14.52
C SER A 234 15.87 15.73 -14.74
N ASP A 235 16.16 16.10 -15.99
CA ASP A 235 17.24 16.98 -16.44
C ASP A 235 16.76 18.39 -16.83
N VAL A 236 15.47 18.70 -16.69
CA VAL A 236 14.96 20.08 -16.90
C VAL A 236 15.29 20.95 -15.69
N ASP A 237 15.94 22.08 -15.93
CA ASP A 237 16.28 23.05 -14.89
C ASP A 237 15.03 23.58 -14.19
N GLY A 238 15.10 23.72 -12.86
CA GLY A 238 13.97 24.12 -12.03
C GLY A 238 12.87 23.06 -11.83
N SER A 239 13.00 21.86 -12.40
CA SER A 239 12.05 20.77 -12.11
C SER A 239 12.17 20.27 -10.67
N ILE A 240 11.05 19.90 -10.07
CA ILE A 240 10.99 19.40 -8.68
C ILE A 240 10.35 18.03 -8.68
N ARG A 241 11.03 17.04 -8.08
CA ARG A 241 10.42 15.74 -7.78
C ARG A 241 9.47 15.89 -6.59
N LEU A 242 8.17 15.78 -6.85
CA LEU A 242 7.12 15.91 -5.84
C LEU A 242 7.01 14.65 -4.98
N SER A 243 6.87 13.51 -5.63
CA SER A 243 6.67 12.23 -4.95
C SER A 243 7.05 11.07 -5.85
N CYS A 244 7.36 9.94 -5.23
CA CYS A 244 7.54 8.65 -5.86
C CYS A 244 6.74 7.63 -5.06
N ALA A 245 6.10 6.73 -5.78
CA ALA A 245 5.35 5.65 -5.18
C ALA A 245 5.67 4.34 -5.88
N ALA A 246 6.18 3.40 -5.08
CA ALA A 246 6.17 1.98 -5.36
C ALA A 246 5.14 1.31 -4.43
N GLN A 247 4.81 0.05 -4.68
CA GLN A 247 3.90 -0.72 -3.81
C GLN A 247 4.36 -0.64 -2.35
N GLY A 248 3.49 -0.16 -1.44
CA GLY A 248 3.85 0.02 -0.02
C GLY A 248 4.28 1.42 0.38
N SER A 249 4.40 2.32 -0.58
CA SER A 249 4.70 3.73 -0.31
C SER A 249 3.49 4.42 0.30
N GLU A 250 3.72 5.17 1.38
CA GLU A 250 2.74 6.11 1.92
C GLU A 250 2.96 7.49 1.31
N SER A 251 1.85 8.20 1.06
CA SER A 251 1.91 9.65 0.89
C SER A 251 2.13 10.30 2.26
N GLY A 252 3.02 11.30 2.31
CA GLY A 252 3.27 12.11 3.49
C GLY A 252 2.76 13.54 3.33
N MET A 253 2.33 14.13 4.43
CA MET A 253 2.03 15.55 4.54
C MET A 253 3.18 16.25 5.27
N LEU A 254 3.67 17.35 4.72
CA LEU A 254 4.64 18.22 5.38
C LEU A 254 4.06 18.80 6.68
N PRO A 255 4.88 19.19 7.67
CA PRO A 255 4.41 19.92 8.83
C PRO A 255 3.81 21.29 8.45
N ASP A 256 3.01 21.87 9.33
CA ASP A 256 2.50 23.24 9.13
C ASP A 256 3.66 24.24 8.97
N GLY A 257 3.49 25.22 8.07
CA GLY A 257 4.52 26.21 7.74
C GLY A 257 5.54 25.76 6.69
N TYR A 258 5.52 24.50 6.25
CA TYR A 258 6.36 23.99 5.16
C TYR A 258 5.53 23.73 3.91
N GLY A 259 6.10 24.01 2.73
CA GLY A 259 5.43 23.72 1.46
C GLY A 259 6.37 23.65 0.27
N ILE A 260 5.91 23.01 -0.79
CA ILE A 260 6.56 22.96 -2.10
C ILE A 260 5.86 24.00 -2.99
N PRO A 261 6.59 24.96 -3.60
CA PRO A 261 5.98 25.97 -4.45
C PRO A 261 5.58 25.34 -5.79
N ILE A 262 4.33 25.58 -6.22
CA ILE A 262 3.82 25.17 -7.53
C ILE A 262 3.28 26.42 -8.23
N GLU A 263 3.87 26.74 -9.38
CA GLU A 263 3.48 27.89 -10.18
C GLU A 263 2.30 27.54 -11.10
N LYS A 264 1.41 28.50 -11.32
CA LYS A 264 0.34 28.35 -12.30
C LYS A 264 0.91 28.07 -13.69
N GLY A 265 0.26 27.19 -14.45
CA GLY A 265 0.72 26.80 -15.78
C GLY A 265 1.93 25.86 -15.81
N SER A 266 2.41 25.38 -14.64
CA SER A 266 3.42 24.31 -14.55
C SER A 266 2.98 23.06 -15.32
N LEU A 267 3.95 22.24 -15.74
CA LEU A 267 3.68 20.92 -16.32
C LEU A 267 3.90 19.86 -15.24
N ILE A 268 3.01 18.86 -15.20
CA ILE A 268 3.14 17.69 -14.35
C ILE A 268 3.61 16.52 -15.22
N GLY A 269 4.75 15.93 -14.87
CA GLY A 269 5.27 14.73 -15.52
C GLY A 269 5.00 13.48 -14.68
N PHE A 270 4.20 12.57 -15.22
CA PHE A 270 3.95 11.24 -14.68
C PHE A 270 4.96 10.26 -15.27
N HIS A 271 5.95 9.85 -14.49
CA HIS A 271 6.98 8.89 -14.92
C HIS A 271 6.56 7.50 -14.47
N MET A 272 6.03 6.73 -15.41
CA MET A 272 5.48 5.40 -15.17
C MET A 272 6.52 4.33 -15.50
N HIS A 273 6.64 3.36 -14.61
CA HIS A 273 7.32 2.10 -14.87
C HIS A 273 6.29 0.98 -14.71
N TYR A 274 5.90 0.40 -15.85
CA TYR A 274 4.98 -0.73 -15.91
C TYR A 274 5.78 -2.04 -16.04
N TYR A 275 5.37 -3.04 -15.27
CA TYR A 275 5.94 -4.39 -15.28
C TYR A 275 4.81 -5.41 -15.17
N LYS A 276 4.78 -6.39 -16.07
CA LYS A 276 3.82 -7.50 -16.01
C LYS A 276 4.36 -8.74 -16.72
N GLU A 277 3.78 -9.89 -16.39
CA GLU A 277 3.97 -11.07 -17.22
C GLU A 277 3.25 -10.87 -18.57
N PRO A 278 3.94 -10.98 -19.72
CA PRO A 278 3.32 -10.83 -21.02
C PRO A 278 2.53 -12.07 -21.41
N GLY A 279 1.51 -11.90 -22.25
CA GLY A 279 0.75 -12.99 -22.83
C GLY A 279 -0.70 -12.64 -23.13
N PRO A 280 -1.40 -13.47 -23.92
CA PRO A 280 -2.74 -13.16 -24.40
C PRO A 280 -3.71 -12.80 -23.28
N GLY A 281 -4.39 -11.66 -23.43
CA GLY A 281 -5.38 -11.17 -22.44
C GLY A 281 -4.79 -10.44 -21.23
N THR A 282 -3.48 -10.16 -21.23
CA THR A 282 -2.82 -9.35 -20.18
C THR A 282 -2.77 -7.86 -20.52
N ALA A 283 -3.23 -7.45 -21.71
CA ALA A 283 -3.34 -6.04 -22.06
C ALA A 283 -4.29 -5.32 -21.09
N VAL A 284 -3.88 -4.14 -20.64
CA VAL A 284 -4.61 -3.38 -19.63
C VAL A 284 -4.45 -1.88 -19.81
N THR A 285 -5.54 -1.16 -19.66
CA THR A 285 -5.54 0.30 -19.70
C THR A 285 -5.30 0.85 -18.29
N SER A 286 -4.32 1.73 -18.15
CA SER A 286 -4.01 2.44 -16.90
C SER A 286 -4.06 3.95 -17.11
N GLN A 287 -4.52 4.68 -16.10
CA GLN A 287 -4.43 6.13 -16.04
C GLN A 287 -4.14 6.55 -14.61
N ALA A 288 -2.95 7.12 -14.40
CA ALA A 288 -2.54 7.60 -13.10
C ALA A 288 -3.05 9.03 -12.83
N GLU A 289 -3.14 9.37 -11.55
CA GLU A 289 -3.51 10.69 -11.07
C GLU A 289 -2.78 11.05 -9.77
N ILE A 290 -2.72 12.34 -9.49
CA ILE A 290 -2.11 12.92 -8.30
C ILE A 290 -3.07 13.94 -7.68
N GLY A 291 -3.34 13.78 -6.39
CA GLY A 291 -4.09 14.72 -5.58
C GLY A 291 -3.13 15.68 -4.88
N PHE A 292 -3.45 16.98 -4.89
CA PHE A 292 -2.68 18.03 -4.24
C PHE A 292 -3.40 18.58 -3.02
N PHE A 293 -2.66 18.78 -1.94
CA PHE A 293 -3.14 19.37 -0.70
C PHE A 293 -2.45 20.72 -0.48
N VAL A 294 -3.17 21.80 -0.71
CA VAL A 294 -2.69 23.18 -0.65
C VAL A 294 -2.59 23.64 0.79
N SER A 295 -1.52 24.38 1.10
CA SER A 295 -1.33 25.00 2.40
C SER A 295 -2.37 26.09 2.61
N ARG A 296 -3.08 26.04 3.74
CA ARG A 296 -4.11 27.04 4.10
C ARG A 296 -3.51 28.39 4.51
N GLU A 297 -2.26 28.37 4.98
CA GLU A 297 -1.48 29.56 5.29
C GLU A 297 -0.25 29.61 4.39
N PRO A 298 0.29 30.80 4.06
CA PRO A 298 1.54 30.90 3.31
C PRO A 298 2.64 30.08 3.98
N ALA A 299 3.34 29.24 3.21
CA ALA A 299 4.48 28.50 3.75
C ALA A 299 5.56 29.48 4.21
N GLN A 300 6.08 29.25 5.41
CA GLN A 300 7.22 29.99 5.95
C GLN A 300 8.54 29.43 5.41
N PHE A 301 8.55 28.13 5.05
CA PHE A 301 9.72 27.41 4.58
C PHE A 301 9.41 26.65 3.29
N ALA A 302 10.20 26.94 2.26
CA ALA A 302 10.16 26.19 1.01
C ALA A 302 10.89 24.86 1.16
N VAL A 303 10.24 23.76 0.81
CA VAL A 303 10.85 22.43 0.74
C VAL A 303 11.35 22.19 -0.68
N ARG A 304 12.62 21.78 -0.78
CA ARG A 304 13.25 21.36 -2.04
C ARG A 304 13.73 19.92 -1.90
N THR A 305 13.44 19.12 -2.91
CA THR A 305 13.95 17.75 -3.02
C THR A 305 15.20 17.75 -3.86
N GLU A 306 16.30 17.26 -3.31
CA GLU A 306 17.60 17.17 -3.99
C GLU A 306 18.07 15.72 -3.97
N GLU A 307 18.46 15.20 -5.13
CA GLU A 307 18.97 13.83 -5.25
C GLU A 307 20.48 13.82 -5.06
N ILE A 308 20.97 12.95 -4.17
CA ILE A 308 22.39 12.73 -3.96
C ILE A 308 22.71 11.32 -4.44
N PHE A 309 23.31 11.19 -5.62
CA PHE A 309 23.69 9.91 -6.20
C PHE A 309 25.17 9.87 -6.57
N ASN A 310 25.71 8.65 -6.71
CA ASN A 310 27.03 8.39 -7.29
C ASN A 310 26.82 7.44 -8.47
N ARG A 311 26.98 7.92 -9.70
CA ARG A 311 26.85 7.09 -10.93
C ARG A 311 28.18 6.48 -11.39
N GLY A 312 29.30 6.86 -10.76
CA GLY A 312 30.65 6.51 -11.20
C GLY A 312 31.33 5.43 -10.37
N PHE A 313 30.59 4.67 -9.55
CA PHE A 313 31.18 3.63 -8.72
C PHE A 313 31.44 2.36 -9.54
N GLN A 314 32.52 1.66 -9.22
CA GLN A 314 32.85 0.35 -9.77
C GLN A 314 33.00 -0.63 -8.61
N ILE A 315 32.18 -1.68 -8.58
CA ILE A 315 32.27 -2.74 -7.58
C ILE A 315 33.19 -3.84 -8.11
N PRO A 316 34.29 -4.20 -7.41
CA PRO A 316 35.12 -5.31 -7.81
C PRO A 316 34.35 -6.64 -7.77
N PRO A 317 34.59 -7.58 -8.73
CA PRO A 317 33.99 -8.90 -8.68
C PRO A 317 34.25 -9.61 -7.34
N ASN A 318 33.23 -10.29 -6.81
CA ASN A 318 33.30 -11.04 -5.55
C ASN A 318 33.59 -10.20 -4.29
N HIS A 319 33.45 -8.86 -4.34
CA HIS A 319 33.59 -8.04 -3.15
C HIS A 319 32.34 -8.13 -2.27
N PRO A 320 32.39 -8.73 -1.06
CA PRO A 320 31.19 -9.10 -0.32
C PRO A 320 30.42 -7.89 0.25
N ARG A 321 31.08 -6.75 0.49
CA ARG A 321 30.48 -5.51 1.01
C ARG A 321 31.25 -4.27 0.56
N PHE A 322 30.96 -3.75 -0.63
CA PHE A 322 31.62 -2.54 -1.13
C PHE A 322 30.85 -1.28 -0.72
N ARG A 323 31.53 -0.28 -0.15
CA ARG A 323 30.89 0.97 0.28
C ARG A 323 30.90 1.97 -0.87
N VAL A 324 29.72 2.41 -1.28
CA VAL A 324 29.50 3.56 -2.18
C VAL A 324 28.97 4.71 -1.34
N GLY A 325 29.41 5.92 -1.66
CA GLY A 325 28.93 7.14 -0.99
C GLY A 325 28.86 8.31 -1.96
N SER A 326 28.09 9.30 -1.56
CA SER A 326 28.00 10.62 -2.17
C SER A 326 27.68 11.63 -1.05
N SER A 327 28.06 12.89 -1.23
CA SER A 327 27.87 13.93 -0.23
C SER A 327 27.67 15.27 -0.92
N ARG A 328 26.81 16.11 -0.33
CA ARG A 328 26.62 17.50 -0.74
C ARG A 328 26.70 18.39 0.49
N VAL A 329 27.39 19.52 0.34
CA VAL A 329 27.39 20.58 1.34
C VAL A 329 26.22 21.51 1.01
N LEU A 330 25.36 21.76 2.00
CA LEU A 330 24.32 22.78 1.89
C LEU A 330 24.95 24.12 2.28
N GLU A 331 25.11 25.01 1.32
CA GLU A 331 25.50 26.39 1.59
C GLU A 331 24.24 27.18 1.93
N HIS A 332 24.23 27.78 3.12
CA HIS A 332 23.13 28.61 3.63
C HIS A 332 23.40 30.08 3.38
#